data_AF-A0AAW1UG90-F1
#
_entry.id   AF-A0AAW1UG90-F1
#
_cell.length_a   1.000
_cell.length_b   1.000
_cell.length_c   1.000
_cell.angle_alpha   90.00
_cell.angle_beta   90.00
_cell.angle_gamma   90.00
#
_symmetry.space_group_name_H-M   'P 1'
#
loop_
_entity.id
_entity.type
_entity.pdbx_description
1 polymer ?
#
loop_
_entity_poly.entity_id
_entity_poly.type
_entity_poly.pdbx_seq_one_letter_code
_entity_poly.pdbx_strand_id
1 'polypeptide(L)'
;MRRSISLLLVVIISLRCSKVLGFSEKLSGESILYGLSSLTENITKDEGSKCFEDMKVLYKGVENKHLWALKVLDASGHPETGFIYGNNLWIGSRSHCMDISNKKPLEINHAKIKHVAPTPFDFPSYALKFVKIFLKHNNTFTTTHSTTIRFHNSSWFMCSPKLY
;
A
#
# COMPACT_ATOMS: atom_id res chain seq x y z
N MET A 1 -36.55 -25.85 -23.90
CA MET A 1 -36.82 -25.10 -22.64
C MET A 1 -35.71 -25.20 -21.58
N ARG A 2 -34.82 -26.22 -21.58
CA ARG A 2 -33.77 -26.40 -20.54
C ARG A 2 -32.53 -25.48 -20.64
N ARG A 3 -32.15 -25.03 -21.84
CA ARG A 3 -30.94 -24.17 -22.05
C ARG A 3 -31.08 -22.73 -21.54
N SER A 4 -32.30 -22.18 -21.56
CA SER A 4 -32.56 -20.80 -21.18
C SER A 4 -32.52 -20.59 -19.66
N ILE A 5 -32.97 -21.59 -18.88
CA ILE A 5 -32.88 -21.59 -17.42
C ILE A 5 -31.41 -21.65 -16.94
N SER A 6 -30.56 -22.40 -17.66
CA SER A 6 -29.13 -22.50 -17.35
C SER A 6 -28.38 -21.19 -17.58
N LEU A 7 -28.70 -20.46 -18.64
CA LEU A 7 -28.10 -19.14 -18.92
C LEU A 7 -28.55 -18.09 -17.90
N LEU A 8 -29.83 -18.09 -17.52
CA LEU A 8 -30.37 -17.22 -16.48
C LEU A 8 -29.70 -17.48 -15.12
N LEU A 9 -29.50 -18.74 -14.74
CA LEU A 9 -28.77 -19.08 -13.51
C LEU A 9 -27.32 -18.58 -13.54
N VAL A 10 -26.60 -18.74 -14.65
CA VAL A 10 -25.22 -18.25 -14.79
C VAL A 10 -25.15 -16.72 -14.69
N VAL A 11 -26.09 -16.01 -15.31
CA VAL A 11 -26.18 -14.53 -15.24
C VAL A 11 -26.54 -14.05 -13.84
N ILE A 12 -27.44 -14.74 -13.14
CA ILE A 12 -27.81 -14.39 -11.75
C ILE A 12 -26.64 -14.67 -10.79
N ILE A 13 -25.87 -15.74 -11.01
CA ILE A 13 -24.68 -16.08 -10.21
C ILE A 13 -23.56 -15.05 -10.45
N SER A 14 -23.34 -14.60 -11.69
CA SER A 14 -22.34 -13.55 -11.98
C SER A 14 -22.74 -12.18 -11.43
N LEU A 15 -24.04 -11.82 -11.48
CA LEU A 15 -24.56 -10.58 -10.88
C LEU A 15 -24.44 -10.53 -9.35
N ARG A 16 -24.53 -11.68 -8.67
CA ARG A 16 -24.33 -11.76 -7.20
C ARG A 16 -22.86 -11.78 -6.78
N CYS A 17 -21.93 -12.07 -7.70
CA CYS A 17 -20.50 -12.18 -7.44
C CYS A 17 -19.73 -10.90 -7.84
N SER A 18 -20.37 -9.73 -7.72
CA SER A 18 -19.70 -8.44 -7.90
C SER A 18 -20.06 -7.53 -6.74
N LYS A 19 -19.76 -7.97 -5.51
CA LYS A 19 -19.48 -6.98 -4.48
C LYS A 19 -18.16 -6.34 -4.88
N VAL A 20 -18.23 -5.17 -5.49
CA VAL A 20 -17.06 -4.30 -5.66
C VAL A 20 -16.59 -3.98 -4.26
N LEU A 21 -15.51 -4.60 -3.80
CA LEU A 21 -14.87 -4.25 -2.53
C LEU A 21 -14.61 -2.74 -2.52
N GLY A 22 -14.87 -2.09 -1.38
CA GLY A 22 -14.52 -0.69 -1.22
C GLY A 22 -13.02 -0.48 -1.43
N PHE A 23 -12.63 0.70 -1.92
CA PHE A 23 -11.22 1.06 -2.13
C PHE A 23 -10.36 0.84 -0.87
N SER A 24 -10.86 1.29 0.29
CA SER A 24 -10.25 1.09 1.60
C SER A 24 -10.12 -0.39 1.99
N GLU A 25 -11.19 -1.18 1.79
CA GLU A 25 -11.24 -2.61 2.12
C GLU A 25 -10.20 -3.39 1.30
N LYS A 26 -10.06 -3.05 0.01
CA LYS A 26 -9.03 -3.62 -0.87
C LYS A 26 -7.62 -3.24 -0.40
N LEU A 27 -7.38 -1.96 -0.12
CA LEU A 27 -6.06 -1.48 0.30
C LEU A 27 -5.61 -2.06 1.64
N SER A 28 -6.54 -2.32 2.56
CA SER A 28 -6.22 -2.94 3.85
C SER A 28 -5.59 -4.33 3.70
N GLY A 29 -5.89 -5.07 2.62
CA GLY A 29 -5.29 -6.38 2.34
C GLY A 29 -4.03 -6.31 1.47
N GLU A 30 -3.90 -5.29 0.63
CA GLU A 30 -2.82 -5.18 -0.37
C GLU A 30 -1.65 -4.29 0.08
N SER A 31 -1.86 -3.39 1.04
CA SER A 31 -0.80 -2.48 1.51
C SER A 31 -0.67 -2.50 3.02
N ILE A 32 0.46 -3.05 3.50
CA ILE A 32 0.82 -2.97 4.92
C ILE A 32 0.94 -1.52 5.38
N LEU A 33 1.44 -0.62 4.53
CA LEU A 33 1.56 0.79 4.87
C LEU A 33 0.20 1.42 5.10
N TYR A 34 -0.78 1.09 4.26
CA TYR A 34 -2.15 1.54 4.44
C TYR A 34 -2.76 0.97 5.73
N GLY A 35 -2.65 -0.35 5.93
CA GLY A 35 -3.15 -1.01 7.14
C GLY A 35 -2.54 -0.46 8.44
N LEU A 36 -1.26 -0.06 8.44
CA LEU A 36 -0.63 0.59 9.58
C LEU A 36 -1.05 2.05 9.76
N SER A 37 -1.23 2.79 8.66
CA SER A 37 -1.62 4.20 8.73
C SER A 37 -3.08 4.39 9.13
N SER A 38 -3.98 3.45 8.80
CA SER A 38 -5.38 3.49 9.24
C SER A 38 -5.55 3.39 10.76
N LEU A 39 -4.59 2.76 11.46
CA LEU A 39 -4.60 2.72 12.93
C LEU A 39 -4.52 4.11 13.57
N THR A 40 -3.98 5.10 12.85
CA THR A 40 -3.88 6.48 13.35
C THR A 40 -5.22 7.20 13.46
N GLU A 41 -6.28 6.69 12.81
CA GLU A 41 -7.62 7.26 12.90
C GLU A 41 -8.26 7.03 14.27
N ASN A 42 -8.05 5.84 14.83
CA ASN A 42 -8.69 5.39 16.08
C ASN A 42 -7.84 5.65 17.33
N ILE A 43 -6.59 6.05 17.17
CA ILE A 43 -5.68 6.35 18.27
C ILE A 43 -5.69 7.87 18.51
N THR A 44 -6.39 8.31 19.54
CA THR A 44 -6.27 9.67 20.07
C THR A 44 -5.05 9.71 20.99
N LYS A 45 -3.86 9.98 20.44
CA LYS A 45 -2.71 10.30 21.29
C LYS A 45 -2.71 11.81 21.56
N ASP A 46 -2.80 12.19 22.84
CA ASP A 46 -2.58 13.57 23.30
C ASP A 46 -1.11 14.02 23.09
N GLU A 47 -0.18 13.09 22.87
CA GLU A 47 1.23 13.35 22.54
C GLU A 47 1.72 12.42 21.41
N GLY A 48 1.16 12.58 20.22
CA GLY A 48 1.60 11.84 19.02
C GLY A 48 3.03 12.19 18.65
N SER A 49 3.87 11.20 18.37
CA SER A 49 5.20 11.47 17.79
C SER A 49 5.04 12.10 16.39
N LYS A 50 6.05 12.84 15.91
CA LYS A 50 6.02 13.40 14.55
C LYS A 50 5.73 12.33 13.48
N CYS A 51 6.24 11.11 13.68
CA CYS A 51 5.95 9.96 12.83
C CYS A 51 4.45 9.59 12.82
N PHE A 52 3.78 9.64 13.98
CA PHE A 52 2.36 9.34 14.09
C PHE A 52 1.53 10.36 13.29
N GLU A 53 1.84 11.64 13.44
CA GLU A 53 1.18 12.70 12.67
C GLU A 53 1.42 12.57 11.16
N ASP A 54 2.66 12.29 10.75
CA ASP A 54 2.97 12.11 9.33
C ASP A 54 2.27 10.86 8.75
N MET A 55 2.11 9.79 9.54
CA MET A 55 1.30 8.61 9.16
C MET A 55 -0.19 8.94 9.06
N LYS A 56 -0.71 9.79 9.94
CA LYS A 56 -2.10 10.27 9.87
C LYS A 56 -2.34 11.13 8.63
N VAL A 57 -1.39 11.98 8.27
CA VAL A 57 -1.43 12.74 7.01
C VAL A 57 -1.37 11.80 5.80
N LEU A 58 -0.53 10.76 5.83
CA LEU A 58 -0.50 9.72 4.79
C LEU A 58 -1.87 9.07 4.62
N TYR A 59 -2.45 8.57 5.71
CA TYR A 59 -3.74 7.89 5.70
C TYR A 59 -4.83 8.78 5.08
N LYS A 60 -4.96 10.02 5.57
CA LYS A 60 -5.90 11.01 5.01
C LYS A 60 -5.60 11.33 3.54
N GLY A 61 -4.33 11.36 3.15
CA GLY A 61 -3.94 11.57 1.75
C GLY A 61 -4.42 10.44 0.85
N VAL A 62 -4.33 9.19 1.30
CA VAL A 62 -4.84 8.02 0.58
C VAL A 62 -6.36 8.04 0.48
N GLU A 63 -7.07 8.31 1.58
CA GLU A 63 -8.54 8.40 1.59
C GLU A 63 -9.06 9.49 0.65
N ASN A 64 -8.37 10.64 0.61
CA ASN A 64 -8.69 11.74 -0.31
C ASN A 64 -8.13 11.53 -1.73
N LYS A 65 -7.48 10.39 -2.01
CA LYS A 65 -6.90 10.04 -3.32
C LYS A 65 -5.88 11.07 -3.83
N HIS A 66 -5.15 11.70 -2.93
CA HIS A 66 -4.06 12.61 -3.31
C HIS A 66 -2.98 11.82 -4.05
N LEU A 67 -2.53 12.35 -5.19
CA LEU A 67 -1.62 11.64 -6.08
C LEU A 67 -0.30 11.28 -5.38
N TRP A 68 0.26 12.17 -4.55
CA TRP A 68 1.48 11.86 -3.81
C TRP A 68 1.29 10.68 -2.86
N ALA A 69 0.13 10.56 -2.21
CA ALA A 69 -0.14 9.51 -1.23
C ALA A 69 -0.31 8.16 -1.92
N LEU A 70 -0.98 8.14 -3.07
CA LEU A 70 -1.10 6.93 -3.90
C LEU A 70 0.26 6.49 -4.45
N LYS A 71 1.12 7.43 -4.87
CA LYS A 71 2.50 7.13 -5.28
C LYS A 71 3.33 6.53 -4.13
N VAL A 72 3.09 6.95 -2.88
CA VAL A 72 3.78 6.37 -1.70
C VAL A 72 3.40 4.90 -1.52
N LEU A 73 2.12 4.55 -1.72
CA LEU A 73 1.68 3.15 -1.68
C LEU A 73 2.28 2.35 -2.83
N ASP A 74 2.29 2.90 -4.05
CA ASP A 74 2.85 2.27 -5.25
C ASP A 74 4.37 2.06 -5.17
N ALA A 75 5.09 2.99 -4.55
CA ALA A 75 6.54 2.86 -4.32
C ALA A 75 6.89 1.86 -3.20
N SER A 76 5.90 1.37 -2.44
CA SER A 76 6.09 0.43 -1.34
C SER A 76 5.88 -1.01 -1.80
N GLY A 77 6.59 -1.96 -1.19
CA GLY A 77 6.38 -3.38 -1.44
C GLY A 77 5.00 -3.83 -0.98
N HIS A 78 4.30 -4.57 -1.82
CA HIS A 78 3.00 -5.19 -1.53
C HIS A 78 3.16 -6.71 -1.37
N PRO A 79 2.27 -7.39 -0.62
CA PRO A 79 2.27 -8.83 -0.54
C PRO A 79 2.05 -9.43 -1.93
N GLU A 80 2.99 -10.22 -2.41
CA GLU A 80 2.74 -11.13 -3.53
C GLU A 80 2.17 -12.45 -3.02
N THR A 81 1.65 -13.26 -3.94
CA THR A 81 1.23 -14.61 -3.63
C THR A 81 2.40 -15.42 -3.07
N GLY A 82 2.10 -16.47 -2.31
CA GLY A 82 3.13 -17.34 -1.77
C GLY A 82 3.61 -16.99 -0.36
N PHE A 83 3.03 -15.99 0.34
CA PHE A 83 3.40 -15.68 1.72
C PHE A 83 3.39 -16.92 2.65
N ILE A 84 2.31 -17.71 2.57
CA ILE A 84 2.17 -18.95 3.35
C ILE A 84 3.18 -20.03 2.91
N TYR A 85 3.60 -19.99 1.64
CA TYR A 85 4.54 -20.92 1.03
C TYR A 85 6.01 -20.48 1.16
N GLY A 86 6.29 -19.45 1.95
CA GLY A 86 7.65 -19.00 2.25
C GLY A 86 8.16 -17.81 1.44
N ASN A 87 7.30 -17.14 0.66
CA ASN A 87 7.63 -15.84 0.08
C ASN A 87 7.68 -14.80 1.20
N ASN A 88 8.89 -14.40 1.58
CA ASN A 88 9.17 -13.52 2.72
C ASN A 88 9.85 -12.21 2.29
N LEU A 89 9.82 -11.85 1.00
CA LEU A 89 10.52 -10.70 0.45
C LEU A 89 9.59 -9.88 -0.44
N TRP A 90 9.29 -8.65 -0.03
CA TRP A 90 8.44 -7.73 -0.80
C TRP A 90 9.18 -6.43 -1.04
N ILE A 91 9.48 -6.18 -2.32
CA ILE A 91 10.38 -5.12 -2.75
C ILE A 91 9.57 -3.95 -3.28
N GLY A 92 9.71 -2.78 -2.65
CA GLY A 92 9.26 -1.50 -3.20
C GLY A 92 10.32 -0.86 -4.12
N SER A 93 9.97 0.25 -4.75
CA SER A 93 10.87 1.00 -5.62
C SER A 93 11.53 2.16 -4.88
N ARG A 94 12.85 2.05 -4.66
CA ARG A 94 13.64 3.12 -4.03
C ARG A 94 13.65 4.39 -4.87
N SER A 95 13.82 4.28 -6.19
CA SER A 95 13.83 5.44 -7.09
C SER A 95 12.48 6.15 -7.05
N HIS A 96 11.38 5.41 -7.19
CA HIS A 96 10.03 6.01 -7.13
C HIS A 96 9.80 6.72 -5.79
N CYS A 97 10.23 6.13 -4.67
CA CYS A 97 10.09 6.77 -3.36
C CYS A 97 10.81 8.13 -3.27
N MET A 98 12.02 8.22 -3.85
CA MET A 98 12.79 9.47 -3.87
C MET A 98 12.16 10.51 -4.81
N ASP A 99 11.60 10.06 -5.94
CA ASP A 99 10.99 10.92 -6.94
C ASP A 99 9.66 11.54 -6.48
N ILE A 100 8.96 10.96 -5.51
CA ILE A 100 7.70 11.54 -4.98
C ILE A 100 7.94 12.92 -4.36
N SER A 101 9.09 13.12 -3.72
CA SER A 101 9.45 14.42 -3.13
C SER A 101 10.15 15.36 -4.13
N ASN A 102 10.39 14.89 -5.37
CA ASN A 102 11.07 15.67 -6.39
C ASN A 102 10.10 16.65 -7.07
N LYS A 103 10.31 17.95 -6.83
CA LYS A 103 9.51 19.03 -7.40
C LYS A 103 10.00 19.50 -8.76
N LYS A 104 11.09 18.93 -9.28
CA LYS A 104 11.62 19.31 -10.59
C LYS A 104 10.66 18.84 -11.69
N PRO A 105 10.33 19.70 -12.66
CA PRO A 105 9.53 19.27 -13.80
C PRO A 105 10.28 18.20 -14.62
N LEU A 106 9.51 17.30 -15.24
CA LEU A 106 10.07 16.38 -16.23
C LEU A 106 10.50 17.16 -17.47
N GLU A 107 11.80 17.28 -17.69
CA GLU A 107 12.37 17.92 -18.87
C GLU A 107 12.39 16.95 -20.05
N ILE A 108 11.23 16.75 -20.70
CA ILE A 108 11.11 15.87 -21.87
C ILE A 108 11.57 16.59 -23.15
N ASN A 109 11.57 17.93 -23.16
CA ASN A 109 12.12 18.76 -24.24
C ASN A 109 12.39 20.20 -23.73
N HIS A 110 13.53 20.80 -24.08
CA HIS A 110 13.88 22.20 -23.79
C HIS A 110 12.92 23.21 -24.48
N ALA A 111 12.16 22.76 -25.47
CA ALA A 111 11.12 23.56 -26.12
C ALA A 111 9.89 23.69 -25.22
N LYS A 112 9.86 24.75 -24.40
CA LYS A 112 8.72 25.35 -23.65
C LYS A 112 7.43 24.51 -23.61
N ILE A 113 7.45 23.38 -22.92
CA ILE A 113 6.21 22.73 -22.50
C ILE A 113 5.70 23.56 -21.31
N LYS A 114 4.46 24.05 -21.41
CA LYS A 114 3.85 24.82 -20.32
C LYS A 114 3.57 23.86 -19.17
N HIS A 115 4.43 23.86 -18.15
CA HIS A 115 4.18 23.06 -16.95
C HIS A 115 2.95 23.61 -16.23
N VAL A 116 2.00 22.73 -15.91
CA VAL A 116 0.91 23.08 -15.00
C VAL A 116 1.53 23.42 -13.66
N ALA A 117 1.12 24.55 -13.06
CA ALA A 117 1.62 24.96 -11.77
C ALA A 117 1.31 23.88 -10.72
N PRO A 118 2.29 23.46 -9.91
CA PRO A 118 2.06 22.44 -8.90
C PRO A 118 1.04 22.90 -7.87
N THR A 119 0.15 22.00 -7.50
CA THR A 119 -0.83 22.16 -6.43
C THR A 119 -0.25 21.72 -5.08
N PRO A 120 -0.82 22.18 -3.95
CA PRO A 120 -0.45 21.67 -2.63
C PRO A 120 -0.65 20.16 -2.44
N PHE A 121 -1.43 19.50 -3.32
CA PHE A 121 -1.75 18.08 -3.27
C PHE A 121 -0.89 17.22 -4.20
N ASP A 122 0.15 17.81 -4.81
CA ASP A 122 1.10 17.08 -5.66
C ASP A 122 2.29 16.51 -4.88
N PHE A 123 2.53 16.99 -3.65
CA PHE A 123 3.69 16.63 -2.85
C PHE A 123 3.33 16.38 -1.38
N PRO A 124 4.05 15.46 -0.70
CA PRO A 124 3.88 15.27 0.73
C PRO A 124 4.39 16.48 1.52
N SER A 125 3.78 16.77 2.68
CA SER A 125 4.19 17.84 3.58
C SER A 125 5.34 17.48 4.52
N TYR A 126 5.89 16.26 4.39
CA TYR A 126 6.95 15.70 5.21
C TYR A 126 7.94 14.91 4.34
N ALA A 127 9.11 14.60 4.91
CA ALA A 127 10.13 13.86 4.20
C ALA A 127 9.79 12.35 4.16
N LEU A 128 9.93 11.75 2.98
CA LEU A 128 9.85 10.31 2.78
C LEU A 128 11.22 9.65 2.92
N LYS A 129 11.24 8.38 3.32
CA LYS A 129 12.43 7.54 3.36
C LYS A 129 12.09 6.13 2.89
N PHE A 130 12.97 5.57 2.06
CA PHE A 130 12.92 4.17 1.70
C PHE A 130 13.54 3.34 2.84
N VAL A 131 12.75 2.47 3.46
CA VAL A 131 13.10 1.72 4.66
C VAL A 131 12.87 0.23 4.47
N LYS A 132 13.62 -0.59 5.23
CA LYS A 132 13.39 -2.02 5.35
C LYS A 132 12.73 -2.30 6.70
N ILE A 133 11.58 -2.97 6.69
CA ILE A 133 10.85 -3.41 7.88
C ILE A 133 10.93 -4.93 7.95
N PHE A 134 11.20 -5.44 9.15
CA PHE A 134 11.16 -6.88 9.43
C PHE A 134 9.88 -7.20 10.19
N LEU A 135 9.07 -8.10 9.63
CA LEU A 135 7.91 -8.66 10.30
C LEU A 135 8.23 -10.10 10.70
N LYS A 136 8.01 -10.43 11.96
CA LYS A 136 8.13 -11.79 12.45
C LYS A 136 6.74 -12.40 12.48
N HIS A 137 6.54 -13.50 11.78
CA HIS A 137 5.28 -14.23 11.81
C HIS A 137 5.51 -15.71 12.12
N ASN A 138 4.47 -16.32 12.68
CA ASN A 138 4.40 -17.74 12.96
C ASN A 138 3.42 -18.37 11.97
N ASN A 139 3.85 -19.40 11.24
CA ASN A 139 2.98 -20.08 10.30
C ASN A 139 3.09 -21.60 10.44
N THR A 140 1.95 -22.24 10.73
CA THR A 140 1.79 -23.69 10.94
C THR A 140 1.83 -24.50 9.65
N PHE A 141 1.74 -23.89 8.47
CA PHE A 141 1.71 -24.65 7.19
C PHE A 141 3.09 -24.96 6.59
N THR A 142 4.16 -24.37 7.12
CA THR A 142 5.54 -24.72 6.70
C THR A 142 6.13 -25.91 7.48
N THR A 143 5.37 -26.49 8.41
CA THR A 143 5.77 -27.67 9.19
C THR A 143 5.34 -28.96 8.51
N THR A 144 5.93 -29.31 7.36
CA THR A 144 5.90 -30.70 6.87
C THR A 144 7.17 -31.49 7.22
N HIS A 145 8.12 -30.90 7.95
CA HIS A 145 9.35 -31.61 8.38
C HIS A 145 9.81 -31.41 9.84
N SER A 146 9.16 -30.58 10.66
CA SER A 146 9.51 -30.48 12.10
C SER A 146 8.36 -29.94 12.94
N THR A 147 8.10 -30.58 14.07
CA THR A 147 7.08 -30.27 15.11
C THR A 147 7.32 -28.96 15.88
N THR A 148 7.92 -27.95 15.25
CA THR A 148 8.28 -26.69 15.89
C THR A 148 7.72 -25.51 15.10
N ILE A 149 7.02 -24.62 15.79
CA ILE A 149 6.67 -23.27 15.31
C ILE A 149 7.95 -22.60 14.77
N ARG A 150 8.08 -22.49 13.45
CA ARG A 150 9.20 -21.79 12.81
C ARG A 150 8.80 -20.33 12.66
N PHE A 151 9.52 -19.46 13.36
CA PHE A 151 9.40 -18.03 13.13
C PHE A 151 10.08 -17.68 11.83
N HIS A 152 9.33 -17.11 10.89
CA HIS A 152 9.87 -16.63 9.63
C HIS A 152 10.01 -15.10 9.68
N ASN A 153 11.14 -14.62 9.15
CA ASN A 153 11.44 -13.21 9.05
C ASN A 153 11.07 -12.71 7.66
N SER A 154 10.02 -11.92 7.63
CA SER A 154 9.46 -11.27 6.46
C SER A 154 10.10 -9.89 6.27
N SER A 155 10.76 -9.67 5.12
CA SER A 155 11.46 -8.42 4.78
C SER A 155 10.63 -7.57 3.82
N TRP A 156 10.22 -6.39 4.28
CA TRP A 156 9.39 -5.44 3.53
C TRP A 156 10.20 -4.19 3.21
N PHE A 157 10.24 -3.80 1.95
CA PHE A 157 10.89 -2.56 1.52
C PHE A 157 9.81 -1.53 1.19
N MET A 158 9.80 -0.43 1.93
CA MET A 158 8.65 0.48 1.96
C MET A 158 9.10 1.93 1.79
N CYS A 159 8.25 2.74 1.14
CA CYS A 159 8.35 4.19 1.15
C CYS A 159 7.49 4.72 2.28
N SER A 160 8.09 5.29 3.32
CA SER A 160 7.38 5.67 4.54
C SER A 160 7.77 7.08 4.98
N PRO A 161 6.94 7.80 5.77
CA PRO A 161 7.41 8.95 6.52
C PRO A 161 8.75 8.68 7.22
N LYS A 162 9.65 9.67 7.20
CA LYS A 162 10.97 9.55 7.80
C LYS A 162 10.84 9.37 9.32
N LEU A 163 11.35 8.25 9.83
CA LEU A 163 11.51 8.02 11.27
C LEU A 163 12.64 8.93 11.80
N TYR A 164 12.37 9.63 12.91
CA TYR A 164 13.30 10.55 13.59
C TYR A 164 14.03 9.84 14.72
#